data_AF-A0A9Q6MUJ2-F1
#
_entry.id   AF-A0A9Q6MUJ2-F1
#
_cell.length_a   1.000
_cell.length_b   1.000
_cell.length_c   1.000
_cell.angle_alpha   90.00
_cell.angle_beta   90.00
_cell.angle_gamma   90.00
#
_symmetry.space_group_name_H-M   'P 1'
#
loop_
_entity.id
_entity.type
_entity.pdbx_description
1 polymer ?
#
loop_
_entity_poly.entity_id
_entity_poly.type
_entity_poly.pdbx_seq_one_letter_code
_entity_poly.pdbx_strand_id
1 'polypeptide(L)' 'MTNILDNYNYSESQKVKIFSVLTHYDNKIKSNVSDFSVTDIVDELKEDQIEITEQNIFDIVDKYNDEEQFTNLYLYLN' A
#
# COMPACT_ATOMS: atom_id res chain seq x y z
N MET A 1 5.47 13.76 12.84
CA MET A 1 4.83 13.22 11.63
C MET A 1 4.08 11.98 12.09
N THR A 2 2.76 12.00 12.06
CA THR A 2 1.92 10.85 12.48
C THR A 2 2.02 9.80 11.39
N ASN A 3 2.18 8.51 11.73
CA ASN A 3 2.21 7.49 10.69
C ASN A 3 0.80 7.38 10.09
N ILE A 4 0.68 7.39 8.75
CA ILE A 4 -0.61 7.27 8.04
C ILE A 4 -1.40 6.07 8.55
N LEU A 5 -0.70 4.98 8.87
CA LEU A 5 -1.26 3.72 9.37
C LEU A 5 -1.72 3.78 10.84
N ASP A 6 -1.41 4.84 11.59
CA ASP A 6 -1.89 5.02 12.97
C ASP A 6 -3.41 5.25 13.04
N ASN A 7 -4.02 5.64 11.92
CA ASN A 7 -5.48 5.78 11.80
C ASN A 7 -6.20 4.44 11.59
N TYR A 8 -5.47 3.33 11.50
CA TYR A 8 -6.00 2.01 11.24
C TYR A 8 -5.69 1.06 12.40
N ASN A 9 -6.57 0.09 12.64
CA ASN A 9 -6.46 -0.85 13.75
C ASN A 9 -5.51 -2.02 13.41
N TYR A 10 -4.28 -1.69 13.01
CA TYR A 10 -3.21 -2.65 12.72
C TYR A 10 -2.18 -2.64 13.85
N SER A 11 -1.65 -3.80 14.19
CA SER A 11 -0.48 -3.90 15.06
C SER A 11 0.76 -3.28 14.38
N GLU A 12 1.76 -2.86 15.16
CA GLU A 12 2.99 -2.28 14.60
C GLU A 12 3.68 -3.19 13.59
N SER A 13 3.68 -4.51 13.82
CA SER A 13 4.20 -5.50 12.86
C SER A 13 3.43 -5.48 11.53
N GLN A 14 2.10 -5.42 11.59
CA GLN A 14 1.25 -5.34 10.40
C GLN A 14 1.45 -4.01 9.67
N LYS A 15 1.60 -2.89 10.39
CA LYS A 15 1.88 -1.58 9.78
C LYS A 15 3.19 -1.60 8.99
N VAL A 16 4.25 -2.16 9.58
CA VAL A 16 5.55 -2.33 8.89
C VAL A 16 5.41 -3.18 7.65
N LYS A 17 4.63 -4.27 7.74
CA LYS A 17 4.39 -5.17 6.61
C LYS A 17 3.60 -4.51 5.48
N ILE A 18 2.52 -3.78 5.79
CA ILE A 18 1.76 -2.99 4.81
C ILE A 18 2.67 -2.00 4.11
N PHE A 19 3.46 -1.23 4.86
CA PHE A 19 4.40 -0.28 4.28
C PHE A 19 5.45 -0.95 3.37
N SER A 20 5.97 -2.09 3.80
CA SER A 20 6.93 -2.88 3.01
C SER A 20 6.34 -3.37 1.69
N VAL A 21 5.09 -3.86 1.71
CA VAL A 21 4.39 -4.31 0.49
C VAL A 21 4.15 -3.11 -0.44
N LEU A 22 3.62 -1.99 0.07
CA LEU A 22 3.40 -0.80 -0.76
C LEU A 22 4.72 -0.26 -1.37
N THR A 23 5.81 -0.29 -0.60
CA THR A 23 7.15 0.06 -1.11
C THR A 23 7.63 -0.89 -2.21
N HIS A 24 7.31 -2.18 -2.11
CA HIS A 24 7.62 -3.14 -3.16
C HIS A 24 6.93 -2.79 -4.49
N TYR A 25 5.64 -2.44 -4.45
CA TYR A 25 4.89 -2.04 -5.65
C TYR A 25 5.31 -0.68 -6.20
N ASP A 26 5.63 0.28 -5.34
CA ASP A 26 6.22 1.57 -5.75
C ASP A 26 7.55 1.36 -6.52
N ASN A 27 8.40 0.45 -6.05
CA ASN A 27 9.65 0.11 -6.73
C ASN A 27 9.42 -0.62 -8.07
N LYS A 28 8.35 -1.41 -8.21
CA LYS A 28 7.96 -1.99 -9.51
C LYS A 28 7.65 -0.89 -10.52
N ILE A 29 6.85 0.12 -10.14
CA ILE A 29 6.54 1.27 -11.02
C ILE A 29 7.82 2.02 -11.39
N LYS A 30 8.68 2.33 -10.42
CA LYS A 30 9.97 3.00 -10.67
C LYS A 30 10.88 2.20 -11.60
N SER A 31 10.67 0.89 -11.70
CA SER A 31 11.36 -0.02 -12.62
C SER A 31 10.59 -0.27 -13.93
N ASN A 32 9.58 0.55 -14.24
CA ASN A 32 8.68 0.44 -15.40
C ASN A 32 7.85 -0.86 -15.45
N VAL A 33 7.52 -1.44 -14.31
CA VAL A 33 6.59 -2.58 -14.18
C VAL A 33 5.29 -2.07 -13.58
N SER A 34 4.22 -2.11 -14.38
CA SER A 34 2.87 -1.65 -14.00
C SER A 34 1.80 -2.72 -14.23
N ASP A 35 2.21 -3.99 -14.31
CA ASP A 35 1.31 -5.13 -14.47
C ASP A 35 0.94 -5.68 -13.08
N PHE A 36 0.09 -4.92 -12.38
CA PHE A 36 -0.53 -5.30 -11.12
C PHE A 36 -1.78 -4.45 -10.90
N SER A 37 -2.61 -4.88 -9.96
CA SER A 37 -3.87 -4.26 -9.55
C SER A 37 -3.89 -4.04 -8.03
N VAL A 38 -4.90 -3.34 -7.53
CA VAL A 38 -5.14 -3.26 -6.09
C VAL A 38 -5.43 -4.62 -5.46
N THR A 39 -6.04 -5.53 -6.23
CA THR A 39 -6.37 -6.88 -5.78
C THR A 39 -5.10 -7.68 -5.48
N ASP A 40 -4.04 -7.54 -6.28
CA ASP A 40 -2.75 -8.21 -6.04
C ASP A 40 -2.12 -7.79 -4.70
N ILE A 41 -2.21 -6.49 -4.36
CA ILE A 41 -1.71 -5.96 -3.09
C ILE A 41 -2.52 -6.50 -1.91
N VAL A 42 -3.85 -6.52 -2.06
CA VAL A 42 -4.76 -7.03 -1.03
C VAL A 42 -4.53 -8.52 -0.79
N ASP A 43 -4.37 -9.30 -1.86
CA ASP A 43 -4.17 -10.74 -1.75
C ASP A 43 -2.81 -11.06 -1.12
N GLU A 44 -1.74 -10.35 -1.48
CA GLU A 44 -0.44 -10.48 -0.82
C GLU A 44 -0.52 -10.19 0.69
N LEU A 45 -1.26 -9.15 1.10
CA LEU A 45 -1.43 -8.82 2.52
C LEU A 45 -2.31 -9.85 3.27
N LYS A 46 -3.29 -10.45 2.59
CA LYS A 46 -4.10 -11.53 3.17
C LYS A 46 -3.29 -12.81 3.41
N GLU A 47 -2.32 -13.13 2.55
CA GLU A 47 -1.41 -14.26 2.78
C GLU A 47 -0.64 -14.11 4.10
N ASP A 48 -0.35 -12.87 4.50
CA ASP A 48 0.27 -12.51 5.77
C ASP A 48 -0.73 -12.30 6.94
N GLN A 49 -1.97 -12.77 6.79
CA GLN A 49 -3.05 -12.64 7.77
C GLN A 49 -3.39 -11.18 8.12
N ILE A 50 -3.24 -10.27 7.17
CA ILE A 50 -3.62 -8.86 7.32
C ILE A 50 -4.95 -8.64 6.61
N GLU A 51 -6.02 -8.47 7.39
CA GLU A 51 -7.32 -8.11 6.84
C GLU A 51 -7.32 -6.65 6.38
N ILE A 52 -7.33 -6.45 5.07
CA ILE A 52 -7.36 -5.15 4.43
C ILE A 52 -8.26 -5.19 3.20
N THR A 53 -8.98 -4.10 2.95
CA THR A 53 -9.83 -3.96 1.77
C THR A 53 -9.12 -3.15 0.69
N GLU A 54 -9.56 -3.29 -0.56
CA GLU A 54 -9.07 -2.46 -1.66
C GLU A 54 -9.26 -0.96 -1.36
N GLN A 55 -10.40 -0.60 -0.77
CA GLN A 55 -10.65 0.78 -0.34
C GLN A 55 -9.61 1.27 0.68
N ASN A 56 -9.21 0.42 1.64
CA ASN A 56 -8.15 0.80 2.57
C ASN A 56 -6.82 1.01 1.85
N ILE A 57 -6.48 0.19 0.84
CA ILE A 57 -5.28 0.40 0.03
C ILE A 57 -5.35 1.73 -0.71
N PHE A 58 -6.46 2.05 -1.36
CA PHE A 58 -6.65 3.35 -2.01
C PHE A 58 -6.47 4.50 -1.03
N ASP A 59 -7.14 4.47 0.14
CA ASP A 59 -7.06 5.53 1.15
C ASP A 59 -5.64 5.71 1.72
N ILE A 60 -4.91 4.60 1.89
CA ILE A 60 -3.52 4.61 2.39
C ILE A 60 -2.59 5.16 1.34
N VAL A 61 -2.71 4.69 0.10
CA VAL A 61 -1.89 5.12 -1.04
C VAL A 61 -2.10 6.60 -1.33
N ASP A 62 -3.35 7.09 -1.34
CA ASP A 62 -3.68 8.50 -1.57
C ASP A 62 -2.96 9.40 -0.56
N LYS A 63 -2.99 9.04 0.72
CA LYS A 63 -2.26 9.78 1.78
C LYS A 63 -0.74 9.73 1.61
N TYR A 64 -0.17 8.58 1.23
CA TYR A 64 1.26 8.49 0.98
C TYR A 64 1.69 9.29 -0.26
N ASN A 65 0.82 9.42 -1.27
CA ASN A 65 1.06 10.25 -2.44
C ASN A 65 0.98 11.74 -2.08
N ASP A 66 -0.01 12.15 -1.27
CA ASP A 66 -0.14 13.53 -0.76
C ASP A 66 1.07 13.98 0.05
N GLU A 67 1.72 13.05 0.76
CA GLU A 67 2.96 13.27 1.50
C GLU A 67 4.24 13.09 0.64
N GLU A 68 4.10 12.89 -0.68
CA GLU A 68 5.20 12.66 -1.63
C GLU A 68 6.12 11.47 -1.26
N GLN A 69 5.61 10.49 -0.50
CA GLN A 69 6.39 9.34 -0.04
C GLN A 69 6.45 8.20 -1.08
N PHE A 70 5.43 8.07 -1.93
CA PHE A 70 5.39 7.12 -3.03
C PHE A 70 5.21 7.83 -4.37
N THR A 71 5.63 7.15 -5.44
CA THR A 71 5.13 7.43 -6.79
C THR A 71 3.62 7.25 -6.76
N ASN A 72 2.88 8.05 -7.54
CA ASN A 72 1.42 8.00 -7.56
C ASN A 72 0.89 6.61 -7.97
N LEU A 73 0.79 5.71 -6.99
CA LEU A 73 0.38 4.32 -7.13
C LEU A 73 -1.08 4.26 -7.61
N TYR A 74 -1.89 5.27 -7.27
CA TYR A 74 -3.31 5.35 -7.64
C TYR A 74 -3.55 5.20 -9.15
N LEU A 75 -2.61 5.68 -9.98
CA LEU A 75 -2.71 5.60 -11.44
C LEU A 75 -2.52 4.17 -12.01
N TYR A 76 -2.05 3.24 -11.18
CA TYR A 76 -1.66 1.89 -11.58
C TYR A 76 -2.51 0.81 -10.91
N LEU A 77 -3.43 1.19 -10.02
CA LEU A 77 -4.29 0.29 -9.25
C LEU A 77 -5.63 -0.03 -9.95
N ASN A 78 -5.64 -0.08 -11.30
CA ASN A 78 -6.84 -0.39 -12.10
C ASN A 78 -7.31 -1.85 -11.94
#